data_AF-A0A947XBM1-F1
#
_entry.id   AF-A0A947XBM1-F1
#
_cell.length_a   1.000
_cell.length_b   1.000
_cell.length_c   1.000
_cell.angle_alpha   90.00
_cell.angle_beta   90.00
_cell.angle_gamma   90.00
#
_symmetry.space_group_name_H-M   'P 1'
#
loop_
_entity.id
_entity.type
_entity.pdbx_description
1 polymer ?
#
loop_
_entity_poly.entity_id
_entity_poly.type
_entity_poly.pdbx_seq_one_letter_code
_entity_poly.pdbx_strand_id
1 'polypeptide(L)'
;MNESSSIPAPITLSSETRQTAPPEKTDLPTASTTTIEPLTSETSTLTEACKLAQVGETRHQFTDRFLQLIHESEFEYGFSTPADAYVREALNEYSTFAKDWISDLFLKNFSDPFITCAILRVIAHFDYQQMCPQGMIMAVACAAHKNTDVRECCVRCFESWENPDTLSILRSISFSKDWLDEYLKGVISDLERLTNHVVSR
;
A
#
# COMPACT_ATOMS: atom_id res chain seq x y z
N MET A 1 -24.20 24.99 -49.29
CA MET A 1 -23.39 24.18 -50.23
C MET A 1 -22.76 23.07 -49.39
N ASN A 2 -23.52 21.98 -49.26
CA ASN A 2 -23.21 20.61 -49.76
C ASN A 2 -22.22 19.88 -48.83
N GLU A 3 -22.72 18.99 -47.96
CA GLU A 3 -22.91 17.53 -48.19
C GLU A 3 -21.55 16.83 -48.37
N SER A 4 -21.11 15.86 -47.58
CA SER A 4 -21.72 14.53 -47.31
C SER A 4 -20.90 13.86 -46.19
N SER A 5 -21.47 13.36 -45.09
CA SER A 5 -21.93 11.98 -44.86
C SER A 5 -21.12 10.87 -45.57
N SER A 6 -20.50 9.97 -44.81
CA SER A 6 -20.39 8.53 -45.12
C SER A 6 -19.81 7.73 -43.94
N ILE A 7 -20.68 6.98 -43.27
CA ILE A 7 -20.36 5.75 -42.54
C ILE A 7 -20.84 4.59 -43.43
N PRO A 8 -20.14 3.44 -43.45
CA PRO A 8 -20.89 2.18 -43.42
C PRO A 8 -20.31 1.13 -42.45
N ALA A 9 -21.17 0.71 -41.53
CA ALA A 9 -21.64 -0.65 -41.16
C ALA A 9 -20.74 -1.92 -41.19
N PRO A 10 -21.14 -2.97 -40.43
CA PRO A 10 -20.28 -3.98 -39.81
C PRO A 10 -20.06 -5.24 -40.66
N ILE A 11 -18.99 -5.99 -40.37
CA ILE A 11 -18.75 -7.31 -40.97
C ILE A 11 -19.04 -8.42 -39.94
N THR A 12 -19.84 -9.37 -40.42
CA THR A 12 -20.55 -10.48 -39.80
C THR A 12 -19.68 -11.67 -39.41
N LEU A 13 -20.12 -12.35 -38.33
CA LEU A 13 -19.82 -13.74 -37.99
C LEU A 13 -20.15 -14.68 -39.17
N SER A 14 -19.26 -15.65 -39.43
CA SER A 14 -19.57 -16.83 -40.25
C SER A 14 -19.21 -18.09 -39.46
N SER A 15 -20.24 -18.85 -39.09
CA SER A 15 -20.17 -20.22 -38.58
C SER A 15 -20.90 -21.12 -39.57
N GLU A 16 -20.18 -22.06 -40.19
CA GLU A 16 -20.68 -23.13 -41.05
C GLU A 16 -19.64 -24.27 -40.97
N THR A 17 -19.90 -25.58 -41.02
CA THR A 17 -21.12 -26.36 -41.17
C THR A 17 -20.80 -27.82 -40.76
N ARG A 18 -21.87 -28.53 -40.38
CA ARG A 18 -22.00 -29.91 -39.87
C ARG A 18 -22.14 -30.94 -41.01
N GLN A 19 -21.54 -32.14 -40.92
CA GLN A 19 -21.96 -33.41 -41.57
C GLN A 19 -20.96 -34.54 -41.22
N THR A 20 -21.22 -35.84 -41.02
CA THR A 20 -22.37 -36.77 -40.85
C THR A 20 -21.74 -38.16 -40.52
N ALA A 21 -22.39 -39.01 -39.73
CA ALA A 21 -22.01 -40.42 -39.40
C ALA A 21 -22.53 -41.43 -40.47
N PRO A 22 -22.57 -42.80 -40.33
CA PRO A 22 -22.03 -43.84 -39.39
C PRO A 22 -21.45 -45.09 -40.19
N PRO A 23 -21.36 -46.40 -39.76
CA PRO A 23 -21.75 -47.10 -38.51
C PRO A 23 -20.82 -48.19 -37.88
N GLU A 24 -21.06 -48.42 -36.58
CA GLU A 24 -21.19 -49.67 -35.79
C GLU A 24 -20.19 -50.84 -35.90
N LYS A 25 -19.61 -51.23 -34.75
CA LYS A 25 -19.50 -52.63 -34.26
C LYS A 25 -19.14 -52.71 -32.77
N THR A 26 -19.88 -53.59 -32.10
CA THR A 26 -19.84 -54.05 -30.70
C THR A 26 -18.54 -54.78 -30.37
N ASP A 27 -18.00 -54.58 -29.15
CA ASP A 27 -17.41 -55.62 -28.28
C ASP A 27 -16.86 -55.00 -26.96
N LEU A 28 -17.04 -55.71 -25.83
CA LEU A 28 -16.49 -55.46 -24.49
C LEU A 28 -16.10 -56.85 -23.92
N PRO A 29 -15.27 -57.02 -22.86
CA PRO A 29 -14.28 -56.17 -22.19
C PRO A 29 -12.89 -56.83 -22.05
N THR A 30 -11.81 -56.06 -21.92
CA THR A 30 -10.57 -56.55 -21.27
C THR A 30 -9.94 -55.46 -20.40
N ALA A 31 -9.67 -55.82 -19.15
CA ALA A 31 -9.11 -54.99 -18.09
C ALA A 31 -7.86 -54.22 -18.51
N SER A 32 -7.78 -52.95 -18.12
CA SER A 32 -6.54 -52.18 -18.08
C SER A 32 -6.65 -51.09 -17.01
N THR A 33 -5.95 -51.36 -15.90
CA THR A 33 -5.31 -50.44 -14.95
C THR A 33 -5.87 -49.03 -14.86
N THR A 34 -6.72 -48.79 -13.86
CA THR A 34 -6.95 -47.45 -13.33
C THR A 34 -5.62 -46.91 -12.78
N THR A 35 -4.97 -46.04 -13.55
CA THR A 35 -4.03 -45.06 -12.99
C THR A 35 -4.84 -44.21 -12.01
N ILE A 36 -4.63 -44.43 -10.72
CA ILE A 36 -5.10 -43.50 -9.70
C ILE A 36 -4.26 -42.25 -9.87
N GLU A 37 -4.83 -41.20 -10.48
CA GLU A 37 -4.25 -39.87 -10.42
C GLU A 37 -4.10 -39.47 -8.94
N PRO A 38 -2.94 -38.94 -8.52
CA PRO A 38 -2.72 -38.63 -7.14
C PRO A 38 -3.63 -37.45 -6.73
N LEU A 39 -4.33 -37.64 -5.62
CA LEU A 39 -5.14 -36.68 -4.88
C LEU A 39 -4.29 -35.48 -4.41
N THR A 40 -3.90 -34.57 -5.32
CA THR A 40 -2.99 -33.44 -5.03
C THR A 40 -3.66 -32.07 -5.12
N SER A 41 -4.87 -31.98 -5.68
CA SER A 41 -5.56 -30.69 -5.87
C SER A 41 -6.16 -30.13 -4.57
N GLU A 42 -6.73 -30.97 -3.71
CA GLU A 42 -7.47 -30.52 -2.52
C GLU A 42 -6.53 -30.07 -1.38
N THR A 43 -5.38 -30.72 -1.23
CA THR A 43 -4.37 -30.42 -0.20
C THR A 43 -3.68 -29.08 -0.42
N SER A 44 -3.54 -28.64 -1.68
CA SER A 44 -3.03 -27.30 -2.02
C SER A 44 -4.00 -26.21 -1.53
N THR A 45 -5.29 -26.38 -1.83
CA THR A 45 -6.32 -25.38 -1.50
C THR A 45 -6.52 -25.19 0.01
N LEU A 46 -6.49 -26.27 0.79
CA LEU A 46 -6.64 -26.21 2.25
C LEU A 46 -5.41 -25.60 2.94
N THR A 47 -4.21 -25.94 2.49
CA THR A 47 -2.97 -25.37 3.03
C THR A 47 -2.89 -23.87 2.77
N GLU A 48 -3.33 -23.44 1.58
CA GLU A 48 -3.36 -22.04 1.17
C GLU A 48 -4.42 -21.24 1.95
N ALA A 49 -5.61 -21.82 2.16
CA ALA A 49 -6.64 -21.23 3.01
C ALA A 49 -6.18 -21.08 4.48
N CYS A 50 -5.51 -22.10 5.05
CA CYS A 50 -4.96 -22.02 6.41
C CYS A 50 -3.88 -20.94 6.55
N LYS A 51 -2.98 -20.81 5.57
CA LYS A 51 -1.96 -19.74 5.56
C LYS A 51 -2.59 -18.35 5.49
N LEU A 52 -3.59 -18.17 4.63
CA LEU A 52 -4.31 -16.90 4.52
C LEU A 52 -5.07 -16.55 5.80
N ALA A 53 -5.70 -17.53 6.43
CA ALA A 53 -6.38 -17.34 7.72
C ALA A 53 -5.39 -16.95 8.83
N GLN A 54 -4.21 -17.58 8.87
CA GLN A 54 -3.18 -17.25 9.85
C GLN A 54 -2.62 -15.85 9.66
N VAL A 55 -2.34 -15.44 8.41
CA VAL A 55 -1.92 -14.06 8.10
C VAL A 55 -3.02 -13.05 8.45
N GLY A 56 -4.29 -13.41 8.19
CA GLY A 56 -5.45 -12.59 8.56
C GLY A 56 -5.55 -12.39 10.07
N GLU A 57 -5.40 -13.46 10.86
CA GLU A 57 -5.43 -13.41 12.32
C GLU A 57 -4.30 -12.54 12.87
N THR A 58 -3.06 -12.75 12.41
CA THR A 58 -1.90 -11.92 12.81
C THR A 58 -2.12 -10.45 12.51
N ARG A 59 -2.72 -10.13 11.35
CA ARG A 59 -3.04 -8.76 10.96
C ARG A 59 -4.09 -8.12 11.89
N HIS A 60 -5.14 -8.84 12.26
CA HIS A 60 -6.16 -8.30 13.17
C HIS A 60 -5.56 -8.02 14.55
N GLN A 61 -4.77 -8.96 15.08
CA GLN A 61 -4.06 -8.77 16.34
C GLN A 61 -3.11 -7.57 16.31
N PHE A 62 -2.37 -7.40 15.20
CA PHE A 62 -1.54 -6.22 14.98
C PHE A 62 -2.36 -4.92 15.01
N THR A 63 -3.47 -4.90 14.28
CA THR A 63 -4.33 -3.72 14.14
C THR A 63 -4.91 -3.30 15.50
N ASP A 64 -5.50 -4.24 16.23
CA ASP A 64 -6.14 -3.98 17.51
C ASP A 64 -5.12 -3.52 18.55
N ARG A 65 -3.96 -4.19 18.61
CA ARG A 65 -2.90 -3.83 19.54
C ARG A 65 -2.29 -2.47 19.21
N PHE A 66 -2.06 -2.18 17.93
CA PHE A 66 -1.48 -0.90 17.53
C PHE A 66 -2.45 0.26 17.83
N LEU A 67 -3.74 0.11 17.56
CA LEU A 67 -4.76 1.09 17.93
C LEU A 67 -4.83 1.31 19.45
N GLN A 68 -4.80 0.23 20.22
CA GLN A 68 -4.75 0.34 21.68
C GLN A 68 -3.54 1.15 22.14
N LEU A 69 -2.35 0.85 21.61
CA LEU A 69 -1.12 1.58 21.93
C LEU A 69 -1.20 3.06 21.53
N ILE A 70 -1.82 3.38 20.39
CA ILE A 70 -2.07 4.78 19.98
C ILE A 70 -2.93 5.51 21.02
N HIS A 71 -3.96 4.86 21.55
CA HIS A 71 -4.83 5.46 22.58
C HIS A 71 -4.16 5.56 23.96
N GLU A 72 -3.23 4.66 24.28
CA GLU A 72 -2.49 4.65 25.55
C GLU A 72 -1.26 5.58 25.54
N SER A 73 -0.81 6.01 24.36
CA SER A 73 0.43 6.79 24.20
C SER A 73 0.18 8.29 24.18
N GLU A 74 1.04 9.03 24.87
CA GLU A 74 1.21 10.47 24.67
C GLU A 74 2.28 10.69 23.60
N PHE A 75 1.91 11.36 22.51
CA PHE A 75 2.83 11.61 21.39
C PHE A 75 3.50 12.97 21.53
N GLU A 76 4.76 12.95 21.94
CA GLU A 76 5.63 14.13 22.00
C GLU A 76 6.77 14.02 20.98
N TYR A 77 7.11 15.15 20.36
CA TYR A 77 8.17 15.18 19.35
C TYR A 77 9.55 14.92 19.98
N GLY A 78 10.32 14.03 19.36
CA GLY A 78 11.64 13.64 19.83
C GLY A 78 11.64 12.52 20.88
N PHE A 79 10.48 12.00 21.26
CA PHE A 79 10.36 10.90 22.21
C PHE A 79 9.75 9.67 21.54
N SER A 80 10.33 8.50 21.81
CA SER A 80 9.77 7.23 21.39
C SER A 80 8.65 6.78 22.33
N THR A 81 7.66 6.13 21.77
CA THR A 81 6.48 5.61 22.44
C THR A 81 6.47 4.08 22.40
N PRO A 82 5.65 3.42 23.23
CA PRO A 82 5.39 1.98 23.10
C PRO A 82 4.86 1.58 21.73
N ALA A 83 4.14 2.48 21.04
CA ALA A 83 3.65 2.27 19.68
C ALA A 83 4.83 2.18 18.67
N ASP A 84 5.88 2.98 18.85
CA ASP A 84 7.10 2.91 18.02
C ASP A 84 7.82 1.58 18.18
N ALA A 85 7.99 1.12 19.42
CA ALA A 85 8.62 -0.16 19.71
C ALA A 85 7.84 -1.31 19.07
N TYR A 86 6.51 -1.30 19.21
CA TYR A 86 5.64 -2.32 18.64
C TYR A 86 5.70 -2.36 17.11
N VAL A 87 5.66 -1.19 16.45
CA VAL A 87 5.81 -1.12 14.99
C VAL A 87 7.20 -1.55 14.55
N ARG A 88 8.25 -1.26 15.31
CA ARG A 88 9.61 -1.71 15.01
C ARG A 88 9.74 -3.23 15.05
N GLU A 89 9.16 -3.86 16.06
CA GLU A 89 9.09 -5.32 16.17
C GLU A 89 8.34 -5.91 14.97
N ALA A 90 7.17 -5.38 14.65
CA ALA A 90 6.37 -5.84 13.51
C ALA A 90 7.11 -5.66 12.16
N LEU A 91 7.81 -4.55 11.95
CA LEU A 91 8.60 -4.32 10.74
C LEU A 91 9.81 -5.28 10.65
N ASN A 92 10.42 -5.64 11.78
CA ASN A 92 11.52 -6.60 11.80
C ASN A 92 11.04 -8.03 11.55
N GLU A 93 9.87 -8.40 12.07
CA GLU A 93 9.34 -9.75 11.95
C GLU A 93 8.61 -9.99 10.61
N TYR A 94 7.80 -9.03 10.17
CA TYR A 94 6.90 -9.19 9.04
C TYR A 94 7.24 -8.30 7.83
N SER A 95 8.22 -7.39 7.96
CA SER A 95 8.74 -6.55 6.87
C SER A 95 7.64 -5.84 6.08
N THR A 96 7.49 -6.14 4.79
CA THR A 96 6.47 -5.55 3.91
C THR A 96 5.05 -5.76 4.40
N PHE A 97 4.72 -6.92 5.00
CA PHE A 97 3.37 -7.16 5.51
C PHE A 97 2.99 -6.17 6.61
N ALA A 98 3.91 -5.83 7.52
CA ALA A 98 3.65 -4.83 8.54
C ALA A 98 3.40 -3.44 7.91
N LYS A 99 4.15 -3.06 6.86
CA LYS A 99 3.89 -1.81 6.12
C LYS A 99 2.50 -1.81 5.49
N ASP A 100 2.08 -2.94 4.92
CA ASP A 100 0.76 -3.08 4.31
C ASP A 100 -0.35 -3.00 5.37
N TRP A 101 -0.15 -3.60 6.55
CA TRP A 101 -1.09 -3.50 7.66
C TRP A 101 -1.23 -2.07 8.19
N ILE A 102 -0.11 -1.36 8.34
CA ILE A 102 -0.09 0.06 8.72
C ILE A 102 -0.80 0.91 7.66
N SER A 103 -0.52 0.66 6.37
CA SER A 103 -1.15 1.38 5.26
C SER A 103 -2.66 1.16 5.22
N ASP A 104 -3.11 -0.08 5.43
CA ASP A 104 -4.53 -0.38 5.48
C ASP A 104 -5.21 0.24 6.71
N LEU A 105 -4.55 0.24 7.87
CA LEU A 105 -5.05 0.91 9.06
C LEU A 105 -5.16 2.42 8.82
N PHE A 106 -4.14 3.02 8.20
CA PHE A 106 -4.14 4.43 7.82
C PHE A 106 -5.30 4.77 6.89
N LEU A 107 -5.50 4.00 5.82
CA LEU A 107 -6.58 4.25 4.86
C LEU A 107 -7.97 4.15 5.50
N LYS A 108 -8.18 3.16 6.38
CA LYS A 108 -9.45 2.99 7.11
C LYS A 108 -9.74 4.14 8.07
N ASN A 109 -8.70 4.79 8.60
CA ASN A 109 -8.82 5.84 9.61
C ASN A 109 -8.43 7.23 9.10
N PHE A 110 -8.26 7.42 7.79
CA PHE A 110 -7.77 8.67 7.20
C PHE A 110 -8.64 9.88 7.57
N SER A 111 -9.93 9.68 7.83
CA SER A 111 -10.84 10.75 8.26
C SER A 111 -10.72 11.13 9.73
N ASP A 112 -10.06 10.31 10.56
CA ASP A 112 -9.80 10.54 11.97
C ASP A 112 -8.41 11.21 12.13
N PRO A 113 -8.36 12.51 12.44
CA PRO A 113 -7.09 13.22 12.59
C PRO A 113 -6.22 12.65 13.71
N PHE A 114 -6.81 12.15 14.79
CA PHE A 114 -6.05 11.65 15.93
C PHE A 114 -5.25 10.41 15.54
N ILE A 115 -5.94 9.39 14.99
CA ILE A 115 -5.30 8.15 14.55
C ILE A 115 -4.34 8.42 13.40
N THR A 116 -4.74 9.26 12.43
CA THR A 116 -3.89 9.60 11.28
C THR A 116 -2.60 10.28 11.70
N CYS A 117 -2.66 11.29 12.58
CA CYS A 117 -1.47 11.94 13.13
C CYS A 117 -0.60 10.97 13.93
N ALA A 118 -1.20 10.09 14.74
CA ALA A 118 -0.44 9.10 15.50
C ALA A 118 0.34 8.15 14.59
N ILE A 119 -0.30 7.62 13.53
CA ILE A 119 0.38 6.78 12.54
C ILE A 119 1.52 7.54 11.88
N LEU A 120 1.29 8.78 11.42
CA LEU A 120 2.34 9.60 10.80
C LEU A 120 3.53 9.85 11.73
N ARG A 121 3.27 10.13 13.01
CA ARG A 121 4.33 10.34 14.02
C ARG A 121 5.14 9.07 14.24
N VAL A 122 4.48 7.92 14.35
CA VAL A 122 5.18 6.63 14.51
C VAL A 122 6.06 6.36 13.30
N ILE A 123 5.53 6.46 12.07
CA ILE A 123 6.34 6.16 10.87
C ILE A 123 7.49 7.16 10.64
N ALA A 124 7.40 8.38 11.20
CA ALA A 124 8.46 9.38 11.11
C ALA A 124 9.71 9.00 11.92
N HIS A 125 9.58 8.13 12.93
CA HIS A 125 10.70 7.64 13.75
C HIS A 125 11.48 6.47 13.13
N PHE A 126 11.21 6.15 11.86
CA PHE A 126 11.89 5.12 11.10
C PHE A 126 12.67 5.71 9.94
N ASP A 127 13.73 5.03 9.54
CA ASP A 127 14.58 5.47 8.44
C ASP A 127 13.77 5.56 7.14
N TYR A 128 14.13 6.54 6.30
CA TYR A 128 13.55 6.74 4.98
C TYR A 128 13.47 5.44 4.16
N GLN A 129 14.56 4.66 4.13
CA GLN A 129 14.63 3.40 3.37
C GLN A 129 13.69 2.32 3.92
N GLN A 130 13.43 2.34 5.23
CA GLN A 130 12.51 1.40 5.87
C GLN A 130 11.05 1.76 5.57
N MET A 131 10.72 3.04 5.43
CA MET A 131 9.34 3.48 5.16
C MET A 131 9.01 3.66 3.68
N CYS A 132 10.01 3.79 2.81
CA CYS A 132 9.79 3.90 1.38
C CYS A 132 9.26 2.58 0.77
N PRO A 133 8.31 2.63 -0.18
CA PRO A 133 7.52 3.79 -0.62
C PRO A 133 6.23 4.04 0.19
N GLN A 134 5.72 3.05 0.94
CA GLN A 134 4.39 3.13 1.57
C GLN A 134 4.26 4.34 2.51
N GLY A 135 5.25 4.57 3.37
CA GLY A 135 5.28 5.71 4.29
C GLY A 135 5.25 7.05 3.57
N MET A 136 5.98 7.17 2.45
CA MET A 136 5.98 8.37 1.64
C MET A 136 4.59 8.64 1.05
N ILE A 137 3.93 7.61 0.52
CA ILE A 137 2.58 7.75 -0.04
C ILE A 137 1.59 8.20 1.05
N MET A 138 1.68 7.63 2.26
CA MET A 138 0.86 8.05 3.39
C MET A 138 1.09 9.52 3.77
N ALA A 139 2.35 9.95 3.87
CA ALA A 139 2.70 11.34 4.16
C ALA A 139 2.19 12.30 3.08
N VAL A 140 2.43 12.01 1.79
CA VAL A 140 1.94 12.84 0.68
C VAL A 140 0.42 12.96 0.67
N ALA A 141 -0.30 11.86 0.90
CA ALA A 141 -1.77 11.88 0.96
C ALA A 141 -2.28 12.86 2.03
N CYS A 142 -1.54 13.01 3.13
CA CYS A 142 -1.90 13.91 4.22
C CYS A 142 -1.70 15.39 3.90
N ALA A 143 -0.92 15.75 2.88
CA ALA A 143 -0.76 17.14 2.44
C ALA A 143 -2.10 17.77 1.99
N ALA A 144 -3.01 16.95 1.43
CA ALA A 144 -4.34 17.38 0.99
C ALA A 144 -5.43 17.25 2.07
N HIS A 145 -5.08 16.86 3.30
CA HIS A 145 -6.07 16.57 4.34
C HIS A 145 -6.75 17.86 4.89
N LYS A 146 -8.02 17.76 5.28
CA LYS A 146 -8.81 18.90 5.78
C LYS A 146 -8.28 19.47 7.10
N ASN A 147 -7.86 18.58 8.01
CA ASN A 147 -7.32 18.96 9.31
C ASN A 147 -5.87 19.46 9.14
N THR A 148 -5.54 20.55 9.83
CA THR A 148 -4.21 21.20 9.72
C THR A 148 -3.12 20.41 10.41
N ASP A 149 -3.40 19.75 11.53
CA ASP A 149 -2.41 18.96 12.28
C ASP A 149 -1.94 17.76 11.44
N VAL A 150 -2.86 17.13 10.70
CA VAL A 150 -2.51 16.06 9.74
C VAL A 150 -1.62 16.59 8.62
N ARG A 151 -1.90 17.80 8.11
CA ARG A 151 -1.06 18.44 7.08
C ARG A 151 0.32 18.83 7.63
N GLU A 152 0.40 19.28 8.87
CA GLU A 152 1.68 19.52 9.55
C GLU A 152 2.47 18.23 9.73
N CYS A 153 1.81 17.14 10.15
CA CYS A 153 2.44 15.83 10.28
C CYS A 153 3.05 15.34 8.95
N CYS A 154 2.44 15.64 7.79
CA CYS A 154 3.06 15.39 6.49
C CYS A 154 4.44 16.04 6.39
N VAL A 155 4.54 17.35 6.65
CA VAL A 155 5.83 18.08 6.57
C VAL A 155 6.84 17.50 7.57
N ARG A 156 6.40 17.20 8.79
CA ARG A 156 7.24 16.60 9.84
C ARG A 156 7.78 15.23 9.49
N CYS A 157 7.02 14.38 8.79
CA CYS A 157 7.55 13.10 8.30
C CYS A 157 8.76 13.32 7.38
N PHE A 158 8.63 14.25 6.43
CA PHE A 158 9.71 14.55 5.49
C PHE A 158 10.90 15.24 6.15
N GLU A 159 10.66 16.13 7.12
CA GLU A 159 11.71 16.71 7.95
C GLU A 159 12.46 15.61 8.70
N SER A 160 11.74 14.70 9.38
CA SER A 160 12.34 13.62 10.18
C SER A 160 13.17 12.63 9.35
N TRP A 161 12.78 12.39 8.10
CA TRP A 161 13.53 11.49 7.21
C TRP A 161 14.80 12.11 6.64
N GLU A 162 14.94 13.45 6.69
CA GLU A 162 16.11 14.22 6.26
C GLU A 162 16.69 13.79 4.90
N ASN A 163 15.83 13.34 3.97
CA ASN A 163 16.29 12.71 2.73
C ASN A 163 16.07 13.62 1.50
N PRO A 164 17.15 14.04 0.79
CA PRO A 164 17.06 14.88 -0.39
C PRO A 164 16.23 14.32 -1.57
N ASP A 165 16.05 13.00 -1.67
CA ASP A 165 15.24 12.38 -2.73
C ASP A 165 13.78 12.86 -2.67
N THR A 166 13.34 13.33 -1.50
CA THR A 166 11.98 13.85 -1.26
C THR A 166 11.77 15.28 -1.74
N LEU A 167 12.83 16.02 -2.12
CA LEU A 167 12.74 17.43 -2.54
C LEU A 167 11.80 17.64 -3.74
N SER A 168 11.79 16.70 -4.69
CA SER A 168 10.90 16.76 -5.85
C SER A 168 9.42 16.75 -5.45
N ILE A 169 9.09 15.95 -4.44
CA ILE A 169 7.74 15.82 -3.88
C ILE A 169 7.40 17.08 -3.07
N LEU A 170 8.27 17.50 -2.15
CA LEU A 170 8.01 18.65 -1.29
C LEU A 170 7.76 19.94 -2.08
N ARG A 171 8.50 20.17 -3.18
CA ARG A 171 8.30 21.33 -4.06
C ARG A 171 6.97 21.33 -4.81
N SER A 172 6.31 20.17 -4.92
CA SER A 172 4.98 20.07 -5.52
C SER A 172 3.83 20.37 -4.55
N ILE A 173 4.14 20.42 -3.24
CA ILE A 173 3.17 20.68 -2.18
C ILE A 173 3.11 22.19 -1.93
N SER A 174 1.91 22.69 -1.66
CA SER A 174 1.69 24.05 -1.16
C SER A 174 0.55 24.04 -0.17
N PHE A 175 0.61 24.93 0.83
CA PHE A 175 -0.42 25.03 1.85
C PHE A 175 -1.09 26.40 1.83
N SER A 176 -2.41 26.41 2.06
CA SER A 176 -3.19 27.64 2.13
C SER A 176 -2.98 28.45 3.42
N LYS A 177 -2.33 27.87 4.44
CA LYS A 177 -2.01 28.53 5.70
C LYS A 177 -0.56 28.98 5.66
N ASP A 178 -0.35 30.29 5.74
CA ASP A 178 0.97 30.91 5.57
C ASP A 178 2.05 30.27 6.44
N TRP A 179 1.78 30.10 7.75
CA TRP A 179 2.77 29.51 8.67
C TRP A 179 3.19 28.08 8.30
N LEU A 180 2.27 27.28 7.74
CA LEU A 180 2.54 25.89 7.37
C LEU A 180 3.29 25.82 6.04
N ASP A 181 2.98 26.73 5.12
CA ASP A 181 3.70 26.89 3.86
C ASP A 181 5.13 27.42 4.09
N GLU A 182 5.30 28.36 5.03
CA GLU A 182 6.59 28.84 5.50
C GLU A 182 7.41 27.72 6.15
N TYR A 183 6.78 26.89 6.99
CA TYR A 183 7.43 25.73 7.59
C TYR A 183 7.90 24.73 6.53
N LEU A 184 7.04 24.39 5.55
CA LEU A 184 7.41 23.55 4.41
C LEU A 184 8.64 24.12 3.65
N LYS A 185 8.64 25.43 3.37
CA LYS A 185 9.76 26.11 2.71
C LYS A 185 11.05 26.04 3.53
N GLY A 186 10.95 26.15 4.85
CA GLY A 186 12.07 25.95 5.78
C GLY A 186 12.70 24.57 5.62
N VAL A 187 11.88 23.52 5.69
CA VAL A 187 12.33 22.13 5.50
C VAL A 187 12.97 21.91 4.13
N ILE A 188 12.38 22.45 3.06
CA ILE A 188 12.97 22.39 1.70
C ILE A 188 14.36 23.04 1.69
N SER A 189 14.50 24.24 2.28
CA SER A 189 15.77 24.96 2.34
C SER A 189 16.83 24.18 3.11
N ASP A 190 16.47 23.52 4.21
CA ASP A 190 17.41 22.71 4.99
C ASP A 190 17.90 21.48 4.22
N LEU A 191 16.99 20.77 3.54
CA LEU A 191 17.33 19.63 2.68
C LEU A 191 18.20 20.02 1.48
N GLU A 192 17.95 21.19 0.87
CA GLU A 192 18.80 21.72 -0.22
C GLU A 192 20.22 22.02 0.27
N ARG A 193 20.36 22.60 1.47
CA ARG A 193 21.66 22.86 2.08
C ARG A 193 22.43 21.57 2.36
N LEU A 194 21.76 20.52 2.84
CA LEU A 194 22.37 19.19 3.03
C LEU A 194 22.93 18.65 1.71
N THR A 195 22.17 18.77 0.62
CA THR A 195 22.59 18.33 -0.72
C THR A 195 23.84 19.05 -1.20
N ASN A 196 23.89 20.37 -1.07
CA ASN A 196 25.02 21.19 -1.53
C ASN A 196 26.32 20.89 -0.75
N HIS A 197 26.23 20.52 0.52
CA HIS A 197 27.38 20.10 1.32
C HIS A 197 27.95 18.74 0.89
N VAL A 198 27.09 17.80 0.43
CA VAL A 198 27.53 16.49 -0.06
C VAL A 198 28.25 16.63 -1.41
N VAL A 199 27.76 17.50 -2.30
CA VAL A 199 28.36 17.72 -3.63
C VAL A 199 29.70 18.49 -3.57
N SER A 200 29.94 19.22 -2.47
CA SER A 200 31.17 20.02 -2.29
C SER A 200 32.34 19.25 -1.64
N ARG A 201 32.21 17.93 -1.45
CA ARG A 201 33.25 17.04 -0.92
C ARG A 201 33.72 16.04 -1.99
#